data_AF-A0A9E5UPD1-F1
#
_entry.id   AF-A0A9E5UPD1-F1
#
_cell.length_a   1.000
_cell.length_b   1.000
_cell.length_c   1.000
_cell.angle_alpha   90.00
_cell.angle_beta   90.00
_cell.angle_gamma   90.00
#
_symmetry.space_group_name_H-M   'P 1'
#
loop_
_entity.id
_entity.type
_entity.pdbx_description
1 polymer ?
#
loop_
_entity_poly.entity_id
_entity_poly.type
_entity_poly.pdbx_seq_one_letter_code
_entity_poly.pdbx_strand_id
1 'polypeptide(L)'
;MDHPSDKATCEFIIKAPAHYRVVANGQLQKDSLLPEGQRLSHWRCDQVLPTKVMVIGVAHFAIDTLASTPVPIQSWVYPQDQKAGFQDMKVAPRILSFFTQKIAPYPFDKLYNVQSTTRYGGMENAGNIFYDESAITGQNTMEALLAHEIAHQWFGNTASEADWPHLWLSEGFATYLTHVYMAEQYGQEEFLKRLDDDRSQVIYYARLYPQNPIVDTTGPDPKDLLTANSYQKGAWVLHMLRGQVGEEAFWKGLQKYYASFQFGNATSQDFAQIMEAISGKSLGQFFRQWLYQPGVPTLDLSWEYVSETRLLSIALRQSQKGTSAWELPIELDLYYPNRKEAQRVVLPMTEKEQEFLLETPVAPFKIVLDPETQLMFERGSVQKSPR
;
A
#
# COMPACT_ATOMS: atom_id res chain seq x y z
N MET A 1 -10.44 19.15 -16.40
CA MET A 1 -11.33 19.05 -15.22
C MET A 1 -10.47 18.62 -14.05
N ASP A 2 -10.75 19.11 -12.84
CA ASP A 2 -9.99 18.67 -11.65
C ASP A 2 -10.56 17.34 -11.15
N HIS A 3 -10.19 16.27 -11.84
CA HIS A 3 -10.68 14.91 -11.61
C HIS A 3 -9.61 13.89 -12.03
N PRO A 4 -9.36 12.80 -11.27
CA PRO A 4 -8.27 11.86 -11.56
C PRO A 4 -8.42 11.13 -12.91
N SER A 5 -9.63 11.07 -13.46
CA SER A 5 -9.89 10.50 -14.79
C SER A 5 -9.58 11.42 -15.97
N ASP A 6 -9.50 12.74 -15.74
CA ASP A 6 -9.28 13.70 -16.81
C ASP A 6 -7.80 14.06 -16.90
N LYS A 7 -7.05 13.18 -17.57
CA LYS A 7 -5.60 13.29 -17.69
C LYS A 7 -5.20 14.24 -18.82
N ALA A 8 -4.09 14.95 -18.62
CA ALA A 8 -3.51 15.83 -19.63
C ALA A 8 -1.98 15.77 -19.61
N THR A 9 -1.35 16.05 -20.74
CA THR A 9 0.06 16.46 -20.78
C THR A 9 0.21 17.84 -20.15
N CYS A 10 1.37 18.16 -19.60
CA CYS A 10 1.61 19.48 -19.01
C CYS A 10 2.91 20.13 -19.50
N GLU A 11 2.87 21.46 -19.58
CA GLU A 11 4.01 22.29 -19.95
C GLU A 11 4.04 23.50 -19.01
N PHE A 12 5.20 23.74 -18.41
CA PHE A 12 5.41 24.85 -17.49
C PHE A 12 6.52 25.76 -18.00
N ILE A 13 6.17 27.02 -18.27
CA ILE A 13 7.10 28.07 -18.68
C ILE A 13 7.16 29.10 -17.55
N ILE A 14 8.21 29.04 -16.75
CA ILE A 14 8.29 29.74 -15.47
C ILE A 14 9.41 30.78 -15.54
N LYS A 15 9.07 32.02 -15.17
CA LYS A 15 10.03 33.08 -14.91
C LYS A 15 10.13 33.29 -13.41
N ALA A 16 11.33 33.19 -12.86
CA ALA A 16 11.59 33.40 -11.44
C ALA A 16 12.89 34.20 -11.25
N PRO A 17 13.13 34.81 -10.07
CA PRO A 17 14.44 35.37 -9.74
C PRO A 17 15.57 34.36 -9.94
N ALA A 18 16.69 34.78 -10.52
CA ALA A 18 17.77 33.90 -10.98
C ALA A 18 18.51 33.13 -9.88
N HIS A 19 18.37 33.56 -8.63
CA HIS A 19 18.90 32.88 -7.45
C HIS A 19 18.05 31.66 -7.06
N TYR A 20 16.82 31.53 -7.55
CA TYR A 20 16.02 30.31 -7.40
C TYR A 20 16.32 29.29 -8.50
N ARG A 21 15.99 28.04 -8.19
CA ARG A 21 15.89 26.93 -9.13
C ARG A 21 14.43 26.51 -9.20
N VAL A 22 14.03 26.05 -10.38
CA VAL A 22 12.67 25.63 -10.68
C VAL A 22 12.70 24.14 -10.98
N VAL A 23 11.80 23.38 -10.37
CA VAL A 23 11.55 21.97 -10.66
C VAL A 23 10.07 21.81 -11.04
N ALA A 24 9.78 20.99 -12.05
CA ALA A 24 8.41 20.65 -12.45
C ALA A 24 8.37 19.28 -13.14
N ASN A 25 7.17 18.79 -13.44
CA ASN A 25 6.96 17.54 -14.17
C ASN A 25 7.61 17.54 -15.56
N GLY A 26 8.01 16.36 -16.03
CA GLY A 26 8.60 16.16 -17.35
C GLY A 26 10.07 16.60 -17.44
N GLN A 27 10.58 16.75 -18.66
CA GLN A 27 11.97 17.09 -18.93
C GLN A 27 12.19 18.61 -19.00
N LEU A 28 13.38 19.06 -18.58
CA LEU A 28 13.82 20.45 -18.74
C LEU A 28 14.22 20.69 -20.20
N GLN A 29 13.40 21.45 -20.92
CA GLN A 29 13.62 21.80 -22.32
C GLN A 29 14.55 23.00 -22.47
N LYS A 30 14.43 23.97 -21.55
CA LYS A 30 15.22 25.21 -21.58
C LYS A 30 15.42 25.74 -20.17
N ASP A 31 16.65 26.17 -19.90
CA ASP A 31 17.00 26.95 -18.71
C ASP A 31 17.93 28.08 -19.13
N SER A 32 17.53 29.33 -18.91
CA SER A 32 18.28 30.49 -19.39
C SER A 32 18.13 31.69 -18.46
N LEU A 33 19.22 32.41 -18.22
CA LEU A 33 19.18 33.70 -17.56
C LEU A 33 18.52 34.73 -18.47
N LEU A 34 17.68 35.57 -17.88
CA LEU A 34 17.02 36.70 -18.51
C LEU A 34 17.58 38.02 -17.92
N PRO A 35 17.33 39.17 -18.56
CA PRO A 35 17.62 40.48 -17.96
C PRO A 35 17.00 40.66 -16.57
N GLU A 36 17.45 41.68 -15.85
CA GLU A 36 16.89 42.07 -14.54
C GLU A 36 17.00 40.97 -13.46
N GLY A 37 17.96 40.06 -13.61
CA GLY A 37 18.21 39.00 -12.62
C GLY A 37 17.11 37.95 -12.58
N GLN A 38 16.41 37.70 -13.70
CA GLN A 38 15.44 36.62 -13.84
C GLN A 38 16.06 35.37 -14.50
N ARG A 39 15.38 34.24 -14.37
CA ARG A 39 15.67 32.97 -15.04
C ARG A 39 14.37 32.41 -15.61
N LEU A 40 14.44 31.93 -16.84
CA LEU A 40 13.38 31.20 -17.52
C LEU A 40 13.68 29.71 -17.46
N SER A 41 12.75 28.92 -16.93
CA SER A 41 12.78 27.47 -16.99
C SER A 41 11.53 26.97 -17.73
N HIS A 42 11.74 26.10 -18.70
CA HIS A 42 10.70 25.48 -19.51
C HIS A 42 10.75 23.97 -19.32
N TRP A 43 9.70 23.44 -18.71
CA TRP A 43 9.51 22.01 -18.45
C TRP A 43 8.36 21.48 -19.30
N ARG A 44 8.52 20.27 -19.84
CA ARG A 44 7.51 19.63 -20.68
C ARG A 44 7.38 18.15 -20.33
N CYS A 45 6.16 17.73 -20.03
CA CYS A 45 5.78 16.34 -19.80
C CYS A 45 4.83 15.90 -20.91
N ASP A 46 5.32 15.00 -21.77
CA ASP A 46 4.54 14.45 -22.89
C ASP A 46 3.69 13.24 -22.47
N GLN A 47 3.90 12.70 -21.26
CA GLN A 47 3.02 11.69 -20.69
C GLN A 47 1.75 12.34 -20.14
N VAL A 48 0.60 11.69 -20.30
CA VAL A 48 -0.65 12.17 -19.70
C VAL A 48 -0.66 11.89 -18.20
N LEU A 49 -0.98 12.90 -17.40
CA LEU A 49 -1.00 12.84 -15.95
C LEU A 49 -2.38 13.28 -15.43
N PRO A 50 -2.88 12.69 -14.34
CA PRO A 50 -3.99 13.29 -13.60
C PRO A 50 -3.54 14.63 -12.99
N THR A 51 -4.44 15.61 -12.93
CA THR A 51 -4.11 16.97 -12.45
C THR A 51 -3.55 16.98 -11.02
N LYS A 52 -3.98 16.04 -10.16
CA LYS A 52 -3.54 15.91 -8.77
C LYS A 52 -2.03 15.72 -8.59
N VAL A 53 -1.31 15.21 -9.59
CA VAL A 53 0.13 14.91 -9.50
C VAL A 53 1.01 15.88 -10.31
N MET A 54 0.41 16.93 -10.86
CA MET A 54 1.13 18.03 -11.50
C MET A 54 1.68 18.98 -10.43
N VAL A 55 2.94 19.42 -10.57
CA VAL A 55 3.66 20.19 -9.56
C VAL A 55 4.67 21.15 -10.17
N ILE A 56 4.87 22.26 -9.47
CA ILE A 56 5.99 23.19 -9.65
C ILE A 56 6.59 23.47 -8.28
N GLY A 57 7.91 23.44 -8.17
CA GLY A 57 8.67 23.92 -7.01
C GLY A 57 9.62 25.04 -7.43
N VAL A 58 9.63 26.14 -6.67
CA VAL A 58 10.53 27.28 -6.89
C VAL A 58 11.14 27.68 -5.56
N ALA A 59 12.43 27.41 -5.38
CA ALA A 59 13.15 27.79 -4.17
C ALA A 59 14.66 27.91 -4.44
N HIS A 60 15.40 28.35 -3.43
CA HIS A 60 16.85 28.21 -3.46
C HIS A 60 17.14 26.76 -3.05
N PHE A 61 17.65 25.95 -3.98
CA PHE A 61 17.92 24.53 -3.74
C PHE A 61 19.41 24.25 -3.82
N ALA A 62 19.91 23.44 -2.88
CA ALA A 62 21.09 22.61 -3.06
C ALA A 62 20.67 21.30 -3.74
N ILE A 63 21.45 20.85 -4.73
CA ILE A 63 21.10 19.68 -5.56
C ILE A 63 22.24 18.66 -5.49
N ASP A 64 21.89 17.40 -5.25
CA ASP A 64 22.80 16.25 -5.37
C ASP A 64 22.30 15.26 -6.43
N THR A 65 23.23 14.62 -7.14
CA THR A 65 22.91 13.60 -8.15
C THR A 65 23.18 12.22 -7.56
N LEU A 66 22.11 11.49 -7.24
CA LEU A 66 22.18 10.17 -6.63
C LEU A 66 22.46 9.06 -7.65
N ALA A 67 21.93 9.22 -8.87
CA ALA A 67 22.17 8.32 -9.99
C ALA A 67 21.96 9.07 -11.32
N SER A 68 22.65 8.65 -12.38
CA SER A 68 22.53 9.26 -13.72
C SER A 68 21.98 8.32 -14.78
N THR A 69 21.96 7.00 -14.52
CA THR A 69 21.53 5.96 -15.46
C THR A 69 20.82 4.82 -14.74
N PRO A 70 19.82 4.15 -15.35
CA PRO A 70 19.19 4.51 -16.63
C PRO A 70 18.28 5.75 -16.50
N VAL A 71 17.94 6.15 -15.28
CA VAL A 71 17.10 7.31 -14.95
C VAL A 71 17.92 8.28 -14.09
N PRO A 72 17.94 9.59 -14.40
CA PRO A 72 18.49 10.60 -13.51
C PRO A 72 17.70 10.68 -12.20
N ILE A 73 18.39 10.49 -11.08
CA ILE A 73 17.84 10.60 -9.73
C ILE A 73 18.58 11.71 -9.00
N GLN A 74 17.82 12.66 -8.44
CA GLN A 74 18.39 13.80 -7.72
C GLN A 74 17.69 14.05 -6.39
N SER A 75 18.41 14.69 -5.49
CA SER A 75 17.89 15.28 -4.25
C SER A 75 17.93 16.79 -4.37
N TRP A 76 16.82 17.45 -4.11
CA TRP A 76 16.65 18.90 -4.16
C TRP A 76 16.21 19.37 -2.78
N VAL A 77 17.10 20.02 -2.05
CA VAL A 77 16.88 20.36 -0.63
C VAL A 77 17.22 21.82 -0.39
N TYR A 78 16.71 22.40 0.68
CA TYR A 78 17.11 23.76 1.04
C TYR A 78 18.58 23.79 1.48
N PRO A 79 19.34 24.88 1.20
CA PRO A 79 20.77 24.93 1.49
C PRO A 79 21.13 24.66 2.96
N GLN A 80 20.30 25.10 3.90
CA GLN A 80 20.51 24.84 5.33
C GLN A 80 20.43 23.36 5.70
N ASP A 81 19.71 22.56 4.90
CA ASP A 81 19.46 21.14 5.15
C ASP A 81 20.31 20.24 4.26
N GLN A 82 21.20 20.81 3.44
CA GLN A 82 21.98 20.11 2.42
C GLN A 82 22.58 18.78 2.91
N LYS A 83 23.29 18.80 4.05
CA LYS A 83 23.93 17.60 4.60
C LYS A 83 22.91 16.55 5.05
N ALA A 84 21.84 16.98 5.71
CA ALA A 84 20.82 16.10 6.26
C ALA A 84 19.97 15.48 5.14
N GLY A 85 19.45 16.32 4.24
CA GLY A 85 18.58 15.88 3.16
C GLY A 85 19.28 15.00 2.13
N PHE A 86 20.54 15.28 1.76
CA PHE A 86 21.28 14.38 0.86
C PHE A 86 21.54 13.02 1.51
N GLN A 87 21.84 13.00 2.80
CA GLN A 87 22.01 11.75 3.54
C GLN A 87 20.71 10.94 3.59
N ASP A 88 19.57 11.57 3.89
CA ASP A 88 18.29 10.89 4.01
C ASP A 88 17.78 10.33 2.66
N MET A 89 17.93 11.11 1.58
CA MET A 89 17.42 10.74 0.25
C MET A 89 18.31 9.76 -0.52
N LYS A 90 19.55 9.49 -0.07
CA LYS A 90 20.53 8.66 -0.79
C LYS A 90 20.06 7.25 -1.13
N VAL A 91 19.02 6.76 -0.45
CA VAL A 91 18.46 5.41 -0.62
C VAL A 91 17.51 5.31 -1.83
N ALA A 92 17.06 6.43 -2.40
CA ALA A 92 16.11 6.46 -3.51
C ALA A 92 16.51 5.58 -4.73
N PRO A 93 17.78 5.51 -5.18
CA PRO A 93 18.16 4.61 -6.29
C PRO A 93 17.91 3.13 -6.00
N ARG A 94 18.11 2.69 -4.75
CA ARG A 94 17.86 1.30 -4.34
C ARG A 94 16.37 0.97 -4.40
N ILE A 95 15.54 1.87 -3.87
CA ILE A 95 14.08 1.75 -3.89
C ILE A 95 13.57 1.70 -5.33
N LEU A 96 14.02 2.63 -6.18
CA LEU A 96 13.62 2.66 -7.58
C LEU A 96 13.99 1.36 -8.30
N SER A 97 15.19 0.84 -8.06
CA SER A 97 15.65 -0.42 -8.63
C SER A 97 14.78 -1.60 -8.21
N PHE A 98 14.39 -1.67 -6.94
CA PHE A 98 13.50 -2.71 -6.42
C PHE A 98 12.15 -2.73 -7.17
N PHE A 99 11.47 -1.58 -7.24
CA PHE A 99 10.17 -1.52 -7.93
C PHE A 99 10.29 -1.71 -9.44
N THR A 100 11.37 -1.23 -10.04
CA THR A 100 11.66 -1.46 -11.47
C THR A 100 11.75 -2.95 -11.80
N GLN A 101 12.40 -3.74 -10.94
CA GLN A 101 12.55 -5.18 -11.14
C GLN A 101 11.26 -5.96 -10.83
N LYS A 102 10.46 -5.50 -9.86
CA LYS A 102 9.26 -6.21 -9.42
C LYS A 102 8.03 -5.90 -10.28
N ILE A 103 7.88 -4.65 -10.74
CA ILE A 103 6.66 -4.17 -11.41
C ILE A 103 6.91 -3.99 -12.91
N ALA A 104 7.66 -2.96 -13.28
CA ALA A 104 7.92 -2.60 -14.67
C ALA A 104 9.03 -1.55 -14.76
N PRO A 105 9.63 -1.30 -15.94
CA PRO A 105 10.49 -0.14 -16.16
C PRO A 105 9.90 1.15 -15.61
N TYR A 106 10.75 2.02 -15.04
CA TYR A 106 10.33 3.31 -14.52
C TYR A 106 9.68 4.16 -15.63
N PRO A 107 8.47 4.71 -15.42
CA PRO A 107 7.69 5.30 -16.51
C PRO A 107 8.05 6.74 -16.87
N PHE A 108 8.89 7.43 -16.09
CA PHE A 108 9.20 8.85 -16.28
C PHE A 108 10.67 9.07 -16.62
N ASP A 109 10.96 10.25 -17.17
CA ASP A 109 12.30 10.62 -17.64
C ASP A 109 13.31 10.84 -16.53
N LYS A 110 12.84 11.11 -15.31
CA LYS A 110 13.64 11.43 -14.12
C LYS A 110 12.86 11.17 -12.84
N LEU A 111 13.58 11.02 -11.73
CA LEU A 111 13.03 10.97 -10.38
C LEU A 111 13.74 11.98 -9.50
N TYR A 112 13.12 13.13 -9.25
CA TYR A 112 13.67 14.13 -8.32
C TYR A 112 12.96 14.05 -6.98
N ASN A 113 13.72 13.95 -5.90
CA ASN A 113 13.23 13.95 -4.52
C ASN A 113 13.42 15.36 -3.97
N VAL A 114 12.34 16.05 -3.63
CA VAL A 114 12.31 17.49 -3.40
C VAL A 114 11.82 17.78 -1.99
N GLN A 115 12.61 18.47 -1.18
CA GLN A 115 12.16 19.04 0.08
C GLN A 115 11.17 20.18 -0.19
N SER A 116 10.08 20.24 0.56
CA SER A 116 8.99 21.18 0.33
C SER A 116 8.23 21.50 1.62
N THR A 117 7.27 22.43 1.53
CA THR A 117 6.32 22.75 2.60
C THR A 117 4.98 22.04 2.40
N THR A 118 4.99 20.82 1.85
CA THR A 118 3.75 20.05 1.68
C THR A 118 3.08 19.83 3.04
N ARG A 119 1.75 19.85 3.08
CA ARG A 119 1.00 19.62 4.34
C ARG A 119 0.90 18.14 4.72
N TYR A 120 1.36 17.25 3.85
CA TYR A 120 1.36 15.80 4.00
C TYR A 120 2.77 15.32 4.34
N GLY A 121 2.98 14.03 4.64
CA GLY A 121 4.35 13.52 4.83
C GLY A 121 5.17 13.58 3.54
N GLY A 122 4.55 13.17 2.44
CA GLY A 122 5.03 13.27 1.06
C GLY A 122 3.88 13.52 0.10
N MET A 123 4.21 13.90 -1.12
CA MET A 123 3.29 14.03 -2.26
C MET A 123 3.97 13.44 -3.48
N GLU A 124 3.31 12.47 -4.10
CA GLU A 124 3.85 11.54 -5.07
C GLU A 124 4.10 12.12 -6.47
N ASN A 125 4.14 13.46 -6.61
CA ASN A 125 4.03 14.13 -7.90
C ASN A 125 4.95 13.51 -8.97
N ALA A 126 4.40 13.28 -10.17
CA ALA A 126 5.03 12.43 -11.18
C ALA A 126 6.45 12.89 -11.56
N GLY A 127 7.43 12.02 -11.32
CA GLY A 127 8.85 12.27 -11.56
C GLY A 127 9.51 13.30 -10.62
N ASN A 128 8.77 13.87 -9.67
CA ASN A 128 9.22 14.95 -8.79
C ASN A 128 8.51 14.82 -7.43
N ILE A 129 8.96 13.92 -6.58
CA ILE A 129 8.28 13.67 -5.31
C ILE A 129 8.61 14.78 -4.32
N PHE A 130 7.60 15.35 -3.69
CA PHE A 130 7.74 16.45 -2.73
C PHE A 130 7.57 15.91 -1.31
N TYR A 131 8.58 16.07 -0.46
CA TYR A 131 8.59 15.63 0.93
C TYR A 131 8.45 16.82 1.85
N ASP A 132 7.78 16.65 2.99
CA ASP A 132 7.72 17.70 4.00
C ASP A 132 9.10 17.95 4.61
N GLU A 133 9.40 19.21 4.92
CA GLU A 133 10.67 19.63 5.48
C GLU A 133 10.94 19.02 6.85
N SER A 134 9.92 18.66 7.63
CA SER A 134 10.11 18.00 8.93
C SER A 134 10.61 16.56 8.80
N ALA A 135 10.48 15.94 7.62
CA ALA A 135 11.01 14.60 7.34
C ALA A 135 12.54 14.61 7.17
N ILE A 136 13.15 15.78 6.97
CA ILE A 136 14.60 15.94 6.80
C ILE A 136 15.26 16.01 8.17
N THR A 137 15.95 14.94 8.55
CA THR A 137 16.55 14.83 9.88
C THR A 137 18.05 14.49 9.81
N GLY A 138 18.47 13.80 8.75
CA GLY A 138 19.83 13.30 8.54
C GLY A 138 20.11 11.96 9.24
N GLN A 139 19.07 11.27 9.73
CA GLN A 139 19.18 9.98 10.41
C GLN A 139 18.62 8.80 9.60
N ASN A 140 18.33 8.99 8.30
CA ASN A 140 17.75 8.00 7.39
C ASN A 140 16.39 7.45 7.85
N THR A 141 15.56 8.26 8.51
CA THR A 141 14.25 7.85 9.03
C THR A 141 13.16 7.81 7.96
N MET A 142 13.39 8.45 6.80
CA MET A 142 12.40 8.58 5.73
C MET A 142 12.40 7.45 4.70
N GLU A 143 13.14 6.35 4.90
CA GLU A 143 13.23 5.29 3.89
C GLU A 143 11.86 4.69 3.52
N ALA A 144 11.01 4.40 4.51
CA ALA A 144 9.66 3.90 4.24
C ALA A 144 8.78 4.93 3.52
N LEU A 145 8.95 6.23 3.83
CA LEU A 145 8.26 7.31 3.13
C LEU A 145 8.73 7.40 1.67
N LEU A 146 10.04 7.37 1.41
CA LEU A 146 10.60 7.31 0.07
C LEU A 146 10.06 6.10 -0.70
N ALA A 147 9.97 4.93 -0.06
CA ALA A 147 9.42 3.72 -0.69
C ALA A 147 7.94 3.88 -1.06
N HIS A 148 7.13 4.47 -0.18
CA HIS A 148 5.71 4.74 -0.43
C HIS A 148 5.54 5.68 -1.62
N GLU A 149 6.21 6.83 -1.61
CA GLU A 149 6.07 7.82 -2.67
C GLU A 149 6.67 7.37 -4.02
N ILE A 150 7.72 6.55 -4.01
CA ILE A 150 8.29 5.98 -5.24
C ILE A 150 7.39 4.87 -5.79
N ALA A 151 6.70 4.09 -4.96
CA ALA A 151 5.72 3.11 -5.43
C ALA A 151 4.58 3.77 -6.22
N HIS A 152 4.18 4.98 -5.83
CA HIS A 152 3.13 5.74 -6.52
C HIS A 152 3.45 6.08 -7.98
N GLN A 153 4.72 6.05 -8.36
CA GLN A 153 5.13 6.28 -9.75
C GLN A 153 4.54 5.21 -10.70
N TRP A 154 4.25 4.01 -10.20
CA TRP A 154 3.52 2.97 -10.92
C TRP A 154 2.01 2.96 -10.60
N PHE A 155 1.62 3.19 -9.36
CA PHE A 155 0.22 3.09 -8.90
C PHE A 155 -0.27 4.40 -8.28
N GLY A 156 -1.22 5.08 -8.93
CA GLY A 156 -1.69 6.42 -8.56
C GLY A 156 -1.27 7.50 -9.56
N ASN A 157 -0.04 7.42 -10.12
CA ASN A 157 0.41 8.35 -11.15
C ASN A 157 0.10 7.84 -12.57
N THR A 158 0.59 6.64 -12.88
CA THR A 158 0.49 6.07 -14.22
C THR A 158 -0.75 5.20 -14.36
N ALA A 159 -0.84 4.09 -13.63
CA ALA A 159 -2.11 3.39 -13.41
C ALA A 159 -2.85 4.07 -12.25
N SER A 160 -3.72 5.03 -12.58
CA SER A 160 -4.43 5.82 -11.57
C SER A 160 -5.89 5.40 -11.46
N GLU A 161 -6.53 5.77 -10.36
CA GLU A 161 -7.94 5.53 -10.11
C GLU A 161 -8.83 6.25 -11.14
N ALA A 162 -9.92 5.60 -11.54
CA ALA A 162 -10.92 6.17 -12.45
C ALA A 162 -11.84 7.18 -11.77
N ASP A 163 -11.95 7.12 -10.45
CA ASP A 163 -12.71 8.04 -9.61
C ASP A 163 -12.19 7.92 -8.17
N TRP A 164 -12.47 8.92 -7.34
CA TRP A 164 -12.02 9.00 -5.96
C TRP A 164 -12.42 7.80 -5.09
N PRO A 165 -13.61 7.17 -5.20
CA PRO A 165 -13.92 5.94 -4.47
C PRO A 165 -12.91 4.80 -4.68
N HIS A 166 -12.12 4.84 -5.76
CA HIS A 166 -11.09 3.85 -6.05
C HIS A 166 -9.69 4.26 -5.56
N LEU A 167 -9.57 5.30 -4.73
CA LEU A 167 -8.30 5.85 -4.22
C LEU A 167 -7.38 4.81 -3.56
N TRP A 168 -7.92 3.74 -2.98
CA TRP A 168 -7.11 2.65 -2.43
C TRP A 168 -6.21 1.95 -3.47
N LEU A 169 -6.53 2.05 -4.77
CA LEU A 169 -5.67 1.57 -5.85
C LEU A 169 -4.35 2.35 -5.94
N SER A 170 -4.32 3.58 -5.41
CA SER A 170 -3.11 4.38 -5.19
C SER A 170 -2.52 4.05 -3.82
N GLU A 171 -3.24 4.39 -2.75
CA GLU A 171 -2.70 4.38 -1.38
C GLU A 171 -2.43 2.97 -0.85
N GLY A 172 -3.36 2.05 -1.04
CA GLY A 172 -3.22 0.67 -0.58
C GLY A 172 -2.11 -0.07 -1.31
N PHE A 173 -1.92 0.20 -2.61
CA PHE A 173 -0.79 -0.33 -3.38
C PHE A 173 0.54 0.22 -2.87
N ALA A 174 0.67 1.54 -2.72
CA ALA A 174 1.89 2.14 -2.22
C ALA A 174 2.25 1.67 -0.80
N THR A 175 1.25 1.57 0.09
CA THR A 175 1.44 1.04 1.46
C THR A 175 1.88 -0.42 1.43
N TYR A 176 1.20 -1.29 0.67
CA TYR A 176 1.60 -2.70 0.61
C TYR A 176 2.99 -2.90 0.01
N LEU A 177 3.28 -2.20 -1.09
CA LEU A 177 4.57 -2.30 -1.78
C LEU A 177 5.72 -1.73 -0.94
N THR A 178 5.45 -0.74 -0.09
CA THR A 178 6.38 -0.29 0.96
C THR A 178 6.69 -1.43 1.91
N HIS A 179 5.67 -2.17 2.38
CA HIS A 179 5.89 -3.31 3.26
C HIS A 179 6.72 -4.40 2.59
N VAL A 180 6.44 -4.74 1.32
CA VAL A 180 7.25 -5.70 0.57
C VAL A 180 8.70 -5.22 0.40
N TYR A 181 8.93 -3.94 0.11
CA TYR A 181 10.28 -3.38 0.03
C TYR A 181 11.01 -3.47 1.37
N MET A 182 10.35 -3.10 2.47
CA MET A 182 10.94 -3.17 3.81
C MET A 182 11.24 -4.62 4.21
N ALA A 183 10.40 -5.58 3.81
CA ALA A 183 10.65 -7.01 3.99
C ALA A 183 11.93 -7.48 3.26
N GLU A 184 12.15 -7.01 2.03
CA GLU A 184 13.36 -7.32 1.25
C GLU A 184 14.63 -6.81 1.95
N GLN A 185 14.56 -5.63 2.59
CA GLN A 185 15.72 -5.01 3.23
C GLN A 185 15.98 -5.54 4.65
N TYR A 186 14.91 -5.80 5.41
CA TYR A 186 14.97 -5.98 6.86
C TYR A 186 14.37 -7.32 7.34
N GLY A 187 13.87 -8.14 6.41
CA GLY A 187 13.38 -9.49 6.68
C GLY A 187 11.89 -9.57 7.01
N GLN A 188 11.43 -10.82 7.15
CA GLN A 188 10.01 -11.13 7.35
C GLN A 188 9.42 -10.56 8.65
N GLU A 189 10.23 -10.42 9.71
CA GLU A 189 9.75 -9.86 10.98
C GLU A 189 9.30 -8.40 10.83
N GLU A 190 10.03 -7.59 10.06
CA GLU A 190 9.65 -6.21 9.76
C GLU A 190 8.32 -6.15 8.98
N PHE A 191 8.12 -7.07 8.04
CA PHE A 191 6.86 -7.18 7.29
C PHE A 191 5.68 -7.49 8.21
N LEU A 192 5.84 -8.50 9.07
CA LEU A 192 4.79 -8.92 10.00
C LEU A 192 4.48 -7.82 11.02
N LYS A 193 5.51 -7.12 11.52
CA LYS A 193 5.32 -5.99 12.44
C LYS A 193 4.48 -4.89 11.79
N ARG A 194 4.78 -4.52 10.54
CA ARG A 194 4.04 -3.50 9.79
C ARG A 194 2.59 -3.89 9.54
N LEU A 195 2.34 -5.14 9.16
CA LEU A 195 0.98 -5.65 9.02
C LEU A 195 0.20 -5.60 10.35
N ASP A 196 0.84 -5.87 11.48
CA ASP A 196 0.19 -5.79 12.79
C ASP A 196 -0.10 -4.35 13.25
N ASP A 197 0.84 -3.42 12.98
CA ASP A 197 0.64 -1.99 13.20
C ASP A 197 -0.54 -1.48 12.33
N ASP A 198 -0.60 -1.90 11.06
CA ASP A 198 -1.68 -1.60 10.12
C ASP A 198 -3.02 -2.15 10.62
N ARG A 199 -3.03 -3.42 11.04
CA ARG A 199 -4.24 -4.07 11.58
C ARG A 199 -4.81 -3.26 12.75
N SER A 200 -3.95 -2.80 13.65
CA SER A 200 -4.34 -1.98 14.80
C SER A 200 -4.98 -0.66 14.37
N GLN A 201 -4.42 0.02 13.37
CA GLN A 201 -4.96 1.26 12.82
C GLN A 201 -6.32 1.05 12.15
N VAL A 202 -6.46 -0.02 11.35
CA VAL A 202 -7.73 -0.34 10.68
C VAL A 202 -8.82 -0.67 11.70
N ILE A 203 -8.52 -1.45 12.75
CA ILE A 203 -9.49 -1.75 13.81
C ILE A 203 -9.92 -0.48 14.53
N TYR A 204 -8.97 0.39 14.87
CA TYR A 204 -9.28 1.67 15.50
C TYR A 204 -10.20 2.53 14.62
N TYR A 205 -9.87 2.67 13.33
CA TYR A 205 -10.70 3.39 12.37
C TYR A 205 -12.09 2.78 12.22
N ALA A 206 -12.20 1.46 12.08
CA ALA A 206 -13.48 0.75 11.93
C ALA A 206 -14.40 0.92 13.14
N ARG A 207 -13.85 1.11 14.35
CA ARG A 207 -14.65 1.42 15.56
C ARG A 207 -15.20 2.84 15.54
N LEU A 208 -14.45 3.80 15.01
CA LEU A 208 -14.88 5.20 14.89
C LEU A 208 -15.85 5.42 13.73
N TYR A 209 -15.62 4.74 12.60
CA TYR A 209 -16.36 4.91 11.35
C TYR A 209 -16.89 3.56 10.85
N PRO A 210 -17.81 2.91 11.60
CA PRO A 210 -18.25 1.53 11.34
C PRO A 210 -19.06 1.34 10.05
N GLN A 211 -19.44 2.42 9.37
CA GLN A 211 -20.21 2.39 8.13
C GLN A 211 -19.35 2.65 6.88
N ASN A 212 -18.06 2.97 7.05
CA ASN A 212 -17.19 3.34 5.93
C ASN A 212 -16.57 2.08 5.31
N PRO A 213 -16.85 1.76 4.04
CA PRO A 213 -16.12 0.75 3.28
C PRO A 213 -14.78 1.31 2.77
N ILE A 214 -14.00 0.51 2.05
CA ILE A 214 -12.82 1.02 1.32
C ILE A 214 -13.28 1.77 0.07
N VAL A 215 -14.16 1.14 -0.72
CA VAL A 215 -14.75 1.75 -1.92
C VAL A 215 -16.10 2.34 -1.53
N ASP A 216 -16.07 3.62 -1.15
CA ASP A 216 -17.26 4.38 -0.77
C ASP A 216 -17.82 5.17 -1.96
N THR A 217 -18.95 4.70 -2.49
CA THR A 217 -19.63 5.29 -3.65
C THR A 217 -20.68 6.33 -3.28
N THR A 218 -20.78 6.72 -2.01
CA THR A 218 -21.72 7.75 -1.56
C THR A 218 -21.32 9.18 -1.97
N GLY A 219 -20.16 9.32 -2.62
CA GLY A 219 -19.63 10.60 -3.11
C GLY A 219 -18.97 11.46 -2.02
N PRO A 220 -18.10 10.92 -1.15
CA PRO A 220 -17.40 11.72 -0.14
C PRO A 220 -16.42 12.71 -0.79
N ASP A 221 -16.06 13.77 -0.06
CA ASP A 221 -14.94 14.63 -0.47
C ASP A 221 -13.67 13.76 -0.57
N PRO A 222 -12.84 13.90 -1.61
CA PRO A 222 -11.60 13.14 -1.76
C PRO A 222 -10.70 13.14 -0.52
N LYS A 223 -10.70 14.21 0.28
CA LYS A 223 -9.90 14.29 1.51
C LYS A 223 -10.41 13.35 2.60
N ASP A 224 -11.70 13.07 2.63
CA ASP A 224 -12.33 12.18 3.61
C ASP A 224 -12.07 10.71 3.29
N LEU A 225 -11.55 10.41 2.09
CA LEU A 225 -11.16 9.08 1.68
C LEU A 225 -9.73 8.72 2.13
N LEU A 226 -8.90 9.70 2.47
CA LEU A 226 -7.52 9.50 2.97
C LEU A 226 -7.53 8.96 4.41
N THR A 227 -7.72 7.65 4.55
CA THR A 227 -8.07 7.02 5.83
C THR A 227 -7.41 5.65 6.00
N ALA A 228 -7.51 5.07 7.19
CA ALA A 228 -6.97 3.72 7.40
C ALA A 228 -7.60 2.66 6.49
N ASN A 229 -8.77 2.92 5.92
CA ASN A 229 -9.37 2.07 4.91
C ASN A 229 -8.63 2.12 3.56
N SER A 230 -8.31 3.31 3.05
CA SER A 230 -7.65 3.45 1.74
C SER A 230 -6.19 3.01 1.77
N TYR A 231 -5.49 3.25 2.89
CA TYR A 231 -4.09 2.90 3.11
C TYR A 231 -3.93 1.48 3.65
N GLN A 232 -4.07 1.31 4.97
CA GLN A 232 -3.71 0.08 5.68
C GLN A 232 -4.65 -1.09 5.36
N LYS A 233 -5.97 -0.86 5.31
CA LYS A 233 -6.93 -1.92 4.94
C LYS A 233 -6.75 -2.29 3.47
N GLY A 234 -6.51 -1.32 2.59
CA GLY A 234 -6.16 -1.56 1.18
C GLY A 234 -4.90 -2.42 1.03
N ALA A 235 -3.86 -2.17 1.84
CA ALA A 235 -2.66 -3.01 1.87
C ALA A 235 -2.95 -4.43 2.37
N TRP A 236 -3.79 -4.57 3.40
CA TRP A 236 -4.28 -5.87 3.86
C TRP A 236 -5.06 -6.63 2.79
N VAL A 237 -5.87 -5.95 1.96
CA VAL A 237 -6.56 -6.60 0.83
C VAL A 237 -5.55 -7.19 -0.15
N LEU A 238 -4.48 -6.48 -0.49
CA LEU A 238 -3.43 -6.99 -1.37
C LEU A 238 -2.65 -8.16 -0.74
N HIS A 239 -2.36 -8.08 0.56
CA HIS A 239 -1.72 -9.16 1.30
C HIS A 239 -2.56 -10.44 1.30
N MET A 240 -3.83 -10.34 1.68
CA MET A 240 -4.76 -11.48 1.68
C MET A 240 -4.97 -12.02 0.26
N LEU A 241 -5.03 -11.14 -0.74
CA LEU A 241 -5.15 -11.53 -2.13
C LEU A 241 -3.93 -12.34 -2.58
N ARG A 242 -2.71 -11.93 -2.22
CA ARG A 242 -1.47 -12.69 -2.50
C ARG A 242 -1.53 -14.09 -1.92
N GLY A 243 -2.02 -14.24 -0.68
CA GLY A 243 -2.26 -15.55 -0.07
C GLY A 243 -3.32 -16.36 -0.82
N GLN A 244 -4.42 -15.73 -1.25
CA GLN A 244 -5.50 -16.41 -1.97
C GLN A 244 -5.09 -16.87 -3.37
N VAL A 245 -4.41 -16.06 -4.17
CA VAL A 245 -4.07 -16.42 -5.55
C VAL A 245 -2.72 -17.12 -5.67
N GLY A 246 -1.88 -17.02 -4.65
CA GLY A 246 -0.49 -17.48 -4.68
C GLY A 246 0.46 -16.44 -5.28
N GLU A 247 1.73 -16.54 -4.90
CA GLU A 247 2.75 -15.53 -5.18
C GLU A 247 2.96 -15.25 -6.68
N GLU A 248 3.06 -16.30 -7.50
CA GLU A 248 3.31 -16.16 -8.94
C GLU A 248 2.14 -15.45 -9.64
N ALA A 249 0.91 -15.88 -9.36
CA ALA A 249 -0.29 -15.26 -9.94
C ALA A 249 -0.47 -13.83 -9.47
N PHE A 250 -0.15 -13.54 -8.20
CA PHE A 250 -0.22 -12.19 -7.66
C PHE A 250 0.70 -11.22 -8.40
N TRP A 251 1.99 -11.55 -8.52
CA TRP A 251 2.94 -10.66 -9.20
C TRP A 251 2.64 -10.52 -10.70
N LYS A 252 2.28 -11.61 -11.39
CA LYS A 252 1.82 -11.54 -12.78
C LYS A 252 0.57 -10.67 -12.94
N GLY A 253 -0.36 -10.75 -11.99
CA GLY A 253 -1.57 -9.93 -11.95
C GLY A 253 -1.26 -8.45 -11.77
N LEU A 254 -0.38 -8.08 -10.83
CA LEU A 254 0.06 -6.69 -10.62
C LEU A 254 0.75 -6.11 -11.87
N GLN A 255 1.65 -6.88 -12.49
CA GLN A 255 2.34 -6.49 -13.72
C GLN A 255 1.36 -6.30 -14.88
N LYS A 256 0.39 -7.23 -15.03
CA LYS A 256 -0.65 -7.14 -16.05
C LYS A 256 -1.58 -5.96 -15.81
N TYR A 257 -1.95 -5.69 -14.57
CA TYR A 257 -2.76 -4.55 -14.16
C TYR A 257 -2.05 -3.24 -14.53
N TYR A 258 -0.81 -3.07 -14.08
CA TYR A 258 0.01 -1.92 -14.45
C TYR A 258 0.09 -1.73 -15.97
N ALA A 259 0.44 -2.78 -16.72
CA ALA A 259 0.59 -2.70 -18.17
C ALA A 259 -0.73 -2.38 -18.90
N SER A 260 -1.86 -2.82 -18.38
CA SER A 260 -3.18 -2.58 -19.00
C SER A 260 -3.68 -1.15 -18.77
N PHE A 261 -3.23 -0.51 -17.69
CA PHE A 261 -3.66 0.82 -17.28
C PHE A 261 -2.52 1.85 -17.21
N GLN A 262 -1.37 1.56 -17.83
CA GLN A 262 -0.24 2.49 -17.87
C GLN A 262 -0.67 3.79 -18.55
N PHE A 263 -0.60 4.90 -17.81
CA PHE A 263 -1.14 6.22 -18.20
C PHE A 263 -2.66 6.27 -18.43
N GLY A 264 -3.38 5.24 -18.00
CA GLY A 264 -4.84 5.13 -18.06
C GLY A 264 -5.48 5.17 -16.69
N ASN A 265 -6.78 4.88 -16.64
CA ASN A 265 -7.58 4.90 -15.42
C ASN A 265 -8.21 3.54 -15.16
N ALA A 266 -8.19 3.10 -13.90
CA ALA A 266 -8.76 1.82 -13.50
C ALA A 266 -9.75 1.95 -12.34
N THR A 267 -10.75 1.07 -12.38
CA THR A 267 -11.66 0.83 -11.26
C THR A 267 -11.17 -0.36 -10.45
N SER A 268 -11.70 -0.52 -9.24
CA SER A 268 -11.44 -1.72 -8.43
C SER A 268 -11.94 -3.00 -9.10
N GLN A 269 -12.98 -2.91 -9.93
CA GLN A 269 -13.52 -4.03 -10.69
C GLN A 269 -12.55 -4.47 -11.80
N ASP A 270 -11.87 -3.52 -12.45
CA ASP A 270 -10.86 -3.84 -13.48
C ASP A 270 -9.69 -4.64 -12.87
N PHE A 271 -9.20 -4.19 -11.71
CA PHE A 271 -8.17 -4.92 -10.98
C PHE A 271 -8.64 -6.33 -10.59
N ALA A 272 -9.86 -6.45 -10.04
CA ALA A 272 -10.43 -7.74 -9.68
C ALA A 272 -10.50 -8.71 -10.86
N GLN A 273 -10.98 -8.25 -12.03
CA GLN A 273 -11.08 -9.07 -13.24
C GLN A 273 -9.72 -9.56 -13.74
N ILE A 274 -8.68 -8.71 -13.69
CA ILE A 274 -7.32 -9.12 -14.06
C ILE A 274 -6.81 -10.22 -13.12
N MET A 275 -7.04 -10.07 -11.81
CA MET A 275 -6.60 -11.05 -10.83
C MET A 275 -7.34 -12.38 -10.96
N GLU A 276 -8.65 -12.37 -11.24
CA GLU A 276 -9.44 -13.57 -11.53
C GLU A 276 -8.94 -14.26 -12.81
N ALA A 277 -8.72 -13.50 -13.89
CA ALA A 277 -8.25 -14.04 -15.16
C ALA A 277 -6.86 -14.68 -15.07
N ILE A 278 -5.93 -14.06 -14.32
CA ILE A 278 -4.57 -14.57 -14.15
C ILE A 278 -4.53 -15.77 -13.19
N SER A 279 -5.28 -15.73 -12.10
CA SER A 279 -5.27 -16.79 -11.08
C SER A 279 -6.15 -17.98 -11.41
N GLY A 280 -7.16 -17.81 -12.27
CA GLY A 280 -8.20 -18.80 -12.53
C GLY A 280 -9.15 -19.02 -11.35
N LYS A 281 -9.08 -18.20 -10.29
CA LYS A 281 -9.94 -18.28 -9.11
C LYS A 281 -11.11 -17.32 -9.21
N SER A 282 -12.25 -17.71 -8.62
CA SER A 282 -13.38 -16.80 -8.39
C SER A 282 -13.08 -15.93 -7.17
N LEU A 283 -12.97 -14.62 -7.36
CA LEU A 283 -12.59 -13.65 -6.33
C LEU A 283 -13.70 -12.63 -6.06
N GLY A 284 -14.85 -12.74 -6.75
CA GLY A 284 -15.97 -11.80 -6.58
C GLY A 284 -16.44 -11.64 -5.13
N GLN A 285 -16.52 -12.74 -4.36
CA GLN A 285 -16.87 -12.66 -2.93
C GLN A 285 -15.78 -11.99 -2.11
N PHE A 286 -14.51 -12.32 -2.36
CA PHE A 286 -13.36 -11.71 -1.72
C PHE A 286 -13.36 -10.18 -1.90
N PHE A 287 -13.43 -9.70 -3.14
CA PHE A 287 -13.43 -8.27 -3.40
C PHE A 287 -14.70 -7.58 -2.86
N ARG A 288 -15.86 -8.22 -2.96
CA ARG A 288 -17.12 -7.68 -2.40
C ARG A 288 -16.98 -7.40 -0.90
N GLN A 289 -16.57 -8.41 -0.11
CA GLN A 289 -16.52 -8.27 1.34
C GLN A 289 -15.39 -7.33 1.77
N TRP A 290 -14.22 -7.37 1.14
CA TRP A 290 -13.08 -6.60 1.62
C TRP A 290 -13.06 -5.15 1.15
N LEU A 291 -13.62 -4.85 -0.03
CA LEU A 291 -13.66 -3.49 -0.57
C LEU A 291 -14.96 -2.75 -0.25
N TYR A 292 -16.11 -3.42 -0.35
CA TYR A 292 -17.42 -2.76 -0.34
C TYR A 292 -18.20 -2.98 0.96
N GLN A 293 -17.84 -3.97 1.78
CA GLN A 293 -18.44 -4.14 3.10
C GLN A 293 -17.67 -3.31 4.15
N PRO A 294 -18.37 -2.50 4.97
CA PRO A 294 -17.73 -1.74 6.04
C PRO A 294 -17.33 -2.64 7.22
N GLY A 295 -16.42 -2.13 8.04
CA GLY A 295 -15.92 -2.83 9.23
C GLY A 295 -14.90 -3.94 8.94
N VAL A 296 -14.61 -4.74 9.98
CA VAL A 296 -13.72 -5.90 9.97
C VAL A 296 -14.35 -7.02 10.80
N PRO A 297 -14.04 -8.31 10.54
CA PRO A 297 -14.49 -9.39 11.39
C PRO A 297 -13.79 -9.34 12.76
N THR A 298 -14.51 -9.70 13.83
CA THR A 298 -13.93 -9.96 15.16
C THR A 298 -14.02 -11.45 15.41
N LEU A 299 -12.88 -12.12 15.63
CA LEU A 299 -12.84 -13.57 15.77
C LEU A 299 -12.60 -14.02 17.20
N ASP A 300 -13.57 -14.77 17.72
CA ASP A 300 -13.44 -15.57 18.94
C ASP A 300 -13.18 -17.03 18.57
N LEU A 301 -12.27 -17.67 19.31
CA LEU A 301 -11.94 -19.08 19.16
C LEU A 301 -12.08 -19.77 20.51
N SER A 302 -12.91 -20.83 20.55
CA SER A 302 -12.88 -21.79 21.65
C SER A 302 -12.62 -23.19 21.14
N TRP A 303 -12.05 -24.03 22.01
CA TRP A 303 -11.77 -25.41 21.67
C TRP A 303 -11.86 -26.34 22.87
N GLU A 304 -12.25 -27.58 22.58
CA GLU A 304 -12.37 -28.67 23.53
C GLU A 304 -11.87 -29.97 22.90
N TYR A 305 -11.20 -30.80 23.69
CA TYR A 305 -10.79 -32.14 23.26
C TYR A 305 -11.46 -33.20 24.12
N VAL A 306 -12.17 -34.12 23.48
CA VAL A 306 -12.87 -35.24 24.12
C VAL A 306 -12.04 -36.51 23.91
N SER A 307 -11.47 -37.05 24.99
CA SER A 307 -10.56 -38.19 24.95
C SER A 307 -11.21 -39.49 24.48
N GLU A 308 -12.48 -39.68 24.81
CA GLU A 308 -13.29 -40.86 24.55
C GLU A 308 -13.51 -41.03 23.04
N THR A 309 -13.75 -39.93 22.35
CA THR A 309 -14.00 -39.88 20.89
C THR A 309 -12.77 -39.49 20.09
N ARG A 310 -11.70 -39.01 20.74
CA ARG A 310 -10.48 -38.47 20.10
C ARG A 310 -10.78 -37.32 19.13
N LEU A 311 -11.79 -36.53 19.46
CA LEU A 311 -12.21 -35.38 18.68
C LEU A 311 -11.77 -34.09 19.37
N LEU A 312 -11.13 -33.22 18.59
CA LEU A 312 -10.92 -31.82 18.92
C LEU A 312 -12.05 -31.01 18.26
N SER A 313 -12.93 -30.46 19.09
CA SER A 313 -13.90 -29.44 18.68
C SER A 313 -13.24 -28.07 18.69
N ILE A 314 -13.36 -27.35 17.58
CA ILE A 314 -12.96 -25.95 17.44
C ILE A 314 -14.21 -25.17 17.06
N ALA A 315 -14.66 -24.31 17.95
CA ALA A 315 -15.76 -23.39 17.71
C ALA A 315 -15.21 -22.00 17.40
N LEU A 316 -15.59 -21.48 16.23
CA LEU A 316 -15.24 -20.14 15.77
C LEU A 316 -16.48 -19.26 15.78
N ARG A 317 -16.33 -18.01 16.24
CA ARG A 317 -17.41 -17.03 16.28
C ARG A 317 -16.95 -15.66 15.77
N GLN A 318 -17.80 -15.06 14.95
CA GLN A 318 -17.67 -13.71 14.42
C GLN A 318 -18.51 -12.72 15.23
N SER A 319 -17.91 -12.08 16.24
CA SER A 319 -18.62 -11.25 17.23
C SER A 319 -18.79 -9.77 16.87
N GLN A 320 -18.31 -9.34 15.70
CA GLN A 320 -18.52 -7.97 15.22
C GLN A 320 -20.02 -7.64 15.09
N LYS A 321 -20.38 -6.37 15.37
CA LYS A 321 -21.75 -5.86 15.21
C LYS A 321 -22.22 -6.00 13.76
N GLY A 322 -23.51 -6.26 13.57
CA GLY A 322 -24.12 -6.48 12.25
C GLY A 322 -24.38 -7.97 11.94
N THR A 323 -25.15 -8.23 10.89
CA THR A 323 -25.64 -9.57 10.54
C THR A 323 -24.77 -10.31 9.53
N SER A 324 -23.90 -9.62 8.79
CA SER A 324 -23.07 -10.25 7.76
C SER A 324 -22.00 -11.17 8.36
N ALA A 325 -22.00 -12.44 7.94
CA ALA A 325 -20.86 -13.33 8.09
C ALA A 325 -19.82 -13.01 7.03
N TRP A 326 -18.55 -13.03 7.41
CA TRP A 326 -17.42 -12.99 6.50
C TRP A 326 -17.02 -14.42 6.12
N GLU A 327 -16.66 -14.64 4.87
CA GLU A 327 -16.03 -15.89 4.44
C GLU A 327 -14.52 -15.80 4.67
N LEU A 328 -14.00 -16.64 5.55
CA LEU A 328 -12.63 -16.54 6.07
C LEU A 328 -11.93 -17.90 6.04
N PRO A 329 -10.76 -18.02 5.40
CA PRO A 329 -9.89 -19.19 5.52
C PRO A 329 -9.09 -19.08 6.83
N ILE A 330 -9.61 -19.65 7.91
CA ILE A 330 -8.98 -19.54 9.24
C ILE A 330 -7.81 -20.51 9.33
N GLU A 331 -6.59 -19.97 9.40
CA GLU A 331 -5.38 -20.76 9.64
C GLU A 331 -5.11 -20.93 11.13
N LEU A 332 -4.87 -22.17 11.55
CA LEU A 332 -4.51 -22.52 12.92
C LEU A 332 -3.26 -23.38 12.97
N ASP A 333 -2.36 -23.07 13.89
CA ASP A 333 -1.26 -23.96 14.27
C ASP A 333 -1.60 -24.72 15.56
N LEU A 334 -1.65 -26.05 15.46
CA LEU A 334 -1.94 -26.98 16.57
C LEU A 334 -0.64 -27.59 17.09
N TYR A 335 -0.30 -27.33 18.36
CA TYR A 335 0.91 -27.87 18.99
C TYR A 335 0.57 -29.06 19.88
N TYR A 336 1.24 -30.20 19.63
CA TYR A 336 1.01 -31.45 20.34
C TYR A 336 2.23 -31.87 21.16
N PRO A 337 2.07 -32.54 22.33
CA PRO A 337 3.19 -32.87 23.22
C PRO A 337 4.29 -33.72 22.57
N ASN A 338 3.94 -34.54 21.58
CA ASN A 338 4.86 -35.50 20.94
C ASN A 338 5.28 -35.07 19.53
N ARG A 339 5.06 -33.81 19.15
CA ARG A 339 5.49 -33.25 17.85
C ARG A 339 6.38 -32.04 18.06
N LYS A 340 7.47 -31.98 17.30
CA LYS A 340 8.37 -30.81 17.30
C LYS A 340 7.76 -29.62 16.57
N GLU A 341 7.05 -29.89 15.48
CA GLU A 341 6.43 -28.87 14.63
C GLU A 341 4.92 -28.82 14.89
N ALA A 342 4.35 -27.63 14.69
CA ALA A 342 2.91 -27.44 14.72
C ALA A 342 2.26 -28.15 13.51
N GLN A 343 1.04 -28.64 13.71
CA GLN A 343 0.19 -29.03 12.60
C GLN A 343 -0.65 -27.82 12.16
N ARG A 344 -0.39 -27.31 10.95
CA ARG A 344 -1.22 -26.28 10.32
C ARG A 344 -2.52 -26.90 9.82
N VAL A 345 -3.64 -26.26 10.11
CA VAL A 345 -4.95 -26.58 9.53
C VAL A 345 -5.61 -25.30 9.01
N VAL A 346 -6.42 -25.42 7.96
CA VAL A 346 -7.20 -24.30 7.40
C VAL A 346 -8.68 -24.66 7.49
N LEU A 347 -9.46 -23.82 8.17
CA LEU A 347 -10.88 -24.02 8.41
C LEU A 347 -11.68 -22.97 7.61
N PRO A 348 -12.51 -23.37 6.64
CA PRO A 348 -13.32 -22.43 5.86
C PRO A 348 -14.54 -22.00 6.67
N MET A 349 -14.42 -20.88 7.40
CA MET A 349 -15.53 -20.30 8.14
C MET A 349 -16.40 -19.48 7.19
N THR A 350 -17.67 -19.84 7.09
CA THR A 350 -18.66 -19.17 6.21
C THR A 350 -19.86 -18.62 6.97
N GLU A 351 -20.06 -19.09 8.20
CA GLU A 351 -21.15 -18.65 9.08
C GLU A 351 -20.64 -17.76 10.21
N LYS A 352 -21.57 -17.08 10.90
CA LYS A 352 -21.25 -16.25 12.08
C LYS A 352 -20.72 -17.08 13.25
N GLU A 353 -21.21 -18.30 13.41
CA GLU A 353 -20.79 -19.26 14.43
C GLU A 353 -20.66 -20.61 13.71
N GLN A 354 -19.50 -21.24 13.77
CA GLN A 354 -19.26 -22.50 13.08
C GLN A 354 -18.33 -23.39 13.90
N GLU A 355 -18.69 -24.67 14.02
CA GLU A 355 -17.91 -25.68 14.71
C GLU A 355 -17.23 -26.62 13.72
N PHE A 356 -15.98 -26.95 13.98
CA PHE A 356 -15.17 -27.89 13.22
C PHE A 356 -14.68 -29.01 14.13
N LEU A 357 -14.82 -30.25 13.67
CA LEU A 357 -14.33 -31.42 14.38
C LEU A 357 -13.10 -31.96 13.68
N LEU A 358 -11.99 -32.09 14.41
CA LEU A 358 -10.74 -32.67 13.94
C LEU A 358 -10.43 -33.94 14.73
N GLU A 359 -10.19 -35.04 14.02
CA GLU A 359 -9.69 -36.26 14.65
C GLU A 359 -8.21 -36.08 15.05
N THR A 360 -7.90 -36.29 16.34
CA THR A 360 -6.53 -36.25 16.84
C THR A 360 -6.31 -37.24 17.97
N PRO A 361 -5.21 -38.02 17.97
CA PRO A 361 -4.98 -39.07 18.97
C PRO A 361 -4.71 -38.53 20.37
N VAL A 362 -4.28 -37.27 20.48
CA VAL A 362 -3.96 -36.58 21.73
C VAL A 362 -4.44 -35.14 21.67
N ALA A 363 -4.71 -34.53 22.83
CA ALA A 363 -5.06 -33.13 22.92
C ALA A 363 -3.89 -32.23 22.49
N PRO A 364 -4.11 -31.18 21.69
CA PRO A 364 -3.11 -30.12 21.56
C PRO A 364 -2.96 -29.40 22.91
N PHE A 365 -1.75 -28.94 23.23
CA PHE A 365 -1.52 -28.11 24.41
C PHE A 365 -1.62 -26.61 24.10
N LYS A 366 -1.54 -26.24 22.82
CA LYS A 366 -1.65 -24.86 22.34
C LYS A 366 -2.25 -24.84 20.93
N ILE A 367 -3.14 -23.88 20.69
CA ILE A 367 -3.66 -23.53 19.36
C ILE A 367 -3.32 -22.06 19.12
N VAL A 368 -2.70 -21.75 17.99
CA VAL A 368 -2.39 -20.37 17.58
C VAL A 368 -3.26 -20.02 16.37
N LEU A 369 -4.05 -18.96 16.51
CA LEU A 369 -4.87 -18.40 15.45
C LEU A 369 -4.03 -17.46 14.57
N ASP A 370 -4.13 -17.64 13.25
CA ASP A 370 -3.43 -16.84 12.23
C ASP A 370 -1.93 -16.69 12.52
N PRO A 371 -1.18 -17.80 12.60
CA PRO A 371 0.22 -17.80 13.05
C PRO A 371 1.17 -17.01 12.14
N GLU A 372 0.78 -16.78 10.88
CA GLU A 372 1.59 -16.09 9.87
C GLU A 372 1.01 -14.72 9.46
N THR A 373 0.03 -14.19 10.21
CA THR A 373 -0.54 -12.85 9.95
C THR A 373 -1.09 -12.76 8.51
N GLN A 374 -1.84 -13.78 8.09
CA GLN A 374 -2.42 -13.89 6.75
C GLN A 374 -3.81 -13.27 6.64
N LEU A 375 -4.47 -12.97 7.76
CA LEU A 375 -5.87 -12.52 7.78
C LEU A 375 -6.06 -11.19 8.51
N MET A 376 -6.89 -10.31 7.92
CA MET A 376 -7.32 -9.07 8.55
C MET A 376 -8.54 -9.34 9.45
N PHE A 377 -8.35 -9.27 10.77
CA PHE A 377 -9.44 -9.40 11.74
C PHE A 377 -9.06 -8.74 13.07
N GLU A 378 -10.06 -8.42 13.89
CA GLU A 378 -9.90 -8.08 15.28
C GLU A 378 -9.86 -9.34 16.15
N ARG A 379 -8.81 -9.51 16.95
CA ARG A 379 -8.71 -10.64 17.89
C ARG A 379 -9.72 -10.47 19.02
N GLY A 380 -10.65 -11.42 19.12
CA GLY A 380 -11.53 -11.59 20.27
C GLY A 380 -10.91 -12.48 21.35
N SER A 381 -11.76 -13.24 22.05
CA SER A 381 -11.37 -14.20 23.06
C SER A 381 -10.81 -15.50 22.45
N VAL A 382 -9.72 -16.01 23.04
CA VAL A 382 -9.19 -17.35 22.74
C VAL A 382 -9.22 -18.15 24.03
N GLN A 383 -10.09 -19.15 24.10
CA GLN A 383 -10.33 -19.90 25.34
C GLN A 383 -10.29 -21.41 25.09
N LYS A 384 -9.57 -22.13 25.97
CA LYS A 384 -9.80 -23.56 26.12
C LYS A 384 -11.03 -23.71 27.01
N SER A 385 -12.08 -24.37 26.53
CA SER A 385 -13.29 -24.55 27.32
C SER A 385 -12.94 -25.27 28.63
N PRO A 386 -13.30 -24.71 29.80
CA PRO A 386 -13.19 -25.45 31.05
C PRO A 386 -14.14 -26.65 30.98
N ARG A 387 -13.63 -27.82 31.39
CA ARG A 387 -14.40 -29.07 31.47
C ARG A 387 -15.68 -28.92 32.30
#